data_AF-A0A2K8WRL9-F1
#
_entry.id   AF-A0A2K8WRL9-F1
#
_cell.length_a   1.000
_cell.length_b   1.000
_cell.length_c   1.000
_cell.angle_alpha   90.00
_cell.angle_beta   90.00
_cell.angle_gamma   90.00
#
_symmetry.space_group_name_H-M   'P 1'
#
loop_
_entity.id
_entity.type
_entity.pdbx_description
1 polymer ?
#
loop_
_entity_poly.entity_id
_entity_poly.type
_entity_poly.pdbx_seq_one_letter_code
_entity_poly.pdbx_strand_id
1 'polypeptide(L)'
;MAISTHKIPIITGRNDIPTTSEAQANHPNGSFLTNRYNALIDELITELANIDLSTKTTDDLSEGATNKYYSDSAVNALLTTKTTDDIAEGNNNLYVTNDRVRGAISVTGNGSYDAISGVINISNASIAIDHISLTNTTANVDTYTIWGDAGETITIGTFVVTNGVDGVNGTDGVNGADGQDGQGVVATTTITNGDGTHTVEFFTDLAKTQKVGEVILNDGVAGQDGTNGVDGQDGVSPTVSVLTQSAYDALGTYDSNTFYVING
;
A
#
# COMPACT_ATOMS: atom_id res chain seq x y z
N MET A 1 19.56 -52.89 63.72
CA MET A 1 20.42 -53.97 64.21
C MET A 1 20.47 -53.88 65.73
N ALA A 2 19.81 -54.80 66.42
CA ALA A 2 20.07 -55.00 67.84
C ALA A 2 21.35 -55.83 67.93
N ILE A 3 22.43 -55.25 68.45
CA ILE A 3 23.61 -56.02 68.80
C ILE A 3 23.16 -56.87 69.99
N SER A 4 22.95 -58.16 69.76
CA SER A 4 22.63 -59.10 70.84
C SER A 4 23.75 -58.98 71.87
N THR A 5 23.41 -58.58 73.09
CA THR A 5 24.38 -58.49 74.18
C THR A 5 24.72 -59.90 74.67
N HIS A 6 25.46 -60.65 73.86
CA HIS A 6 26.07 -61.91 74.26
C HIS A 6 27.25 -61.58 75.18
N LYS A 7 27.00 -61.57 76.49
CA LYS A 7 28.06 -61.45 77.50
C LYS A 7 28.90 -62.73 77.45
N ILE A 8 30.18 -62.60 77.12
CA ILE A 8 31.18 -63.67 77.31
C ILE A 8 31.26 -63.96 78.81
N PRO A 9 30.87 -65.15 79.30
CA PRO A 9 31.06 -65.49 80.69
C PRO A 9 32.56 -65.70 80.90
N ILE A 10 33.24 -64.71 81.49
CA ILE A 10 34.57 -64.97 82.07
C ILE A 10 34.30 -65.82 83.31
N ILE A 11 34.58 -67.11 83.24
CA ILE A 11 34.57 -67.98 84.42
C ILE A 11 35.79 -67.58 85.27
N THR A 12 35.66 -66.53 86.07
CA THR A 12 36.58 -66.27 87.18
C THR A 12 36.18 -67.22 88.32
N GLY A 13 36.62 -68.47 88.21
CA GLY A 13 36.35 -69.50 89.21
C GLY A 13 37.33 -70.66 89.07
N ARG A 14 38.38 -70.61 89.90
CA ARG A 14 39.46 -71.60 90.10
C ARG A 14 40.08 -72.23 88.85
N ASN A 15 41.37 -71.95 88.69
CA ASN A 15 42.32 -72.84 88.04
C ASN A 15 42.49 -74.14 88.85
N ASP A 16 41.42 -74.93 88.98
CA ASP A 16 41.56 -76.34 89.35
C ASP A 16 41.97 -77.04 88.05
N ILE A 17 43.27 -77.13 87.81
CA ILE A 17 43.83 -78.08 86.84
C ILE A 17 43.25 -79.45 87.24
N PRO A 18 42.43 -80.11 86.40
CA PRO A 18 42.01 -81.46 86.72
C PRO A 18 43.25 -82.34 86.57
N THR A 19 43.87 -82.72 87.68
CA THR A 19 44.81 -83.84 87.70
C THR A 19 44.00 -85.12 87.54
N THR A 20 43.57 -85.43 86.33
CA THR A 20 43.05 -86.76 85.99
C THR A 20 43.61 -87.14 84.63
N SER A 21 44.54 -88.09 84.64
CA SER A 21 45.04 -88.80 83.47
C SER A 21 43.88 -89.27 82.57
N GLU A 22 44.10 -89.24 81.25
CA GLU A 22 43.16 -89.43 80.13
C GLU A 22 42.35 -90.76 80.08
N ALA A 23 42.26 -91.54 81.16
CA ALA A 23 41.75 -92.91 81.15
C ALA A 23 40.38 -93.13 81.85
N GLN A 24 39.62 -92.08 82.18
CA GLN A 24 38.32 -92.24 82.82
C GLN A 24 37.17 -91.79 81.90
N ALA A 25 36.37 -92.77 81.47
CA ALA A 25 35.29 -92.65 80.48
C ALA A 25 34.07 -91.79 80.91
N ASN A 26 34.14 -91.05 82.02
CA ASN A 26 32.99 -90.33 82.59
C ASN A 26 33.36 -89.04 83.35
N HIS A 27 34.40 -88.30 82.92
CA HIS A 27 34.64 -86.93 83.39
C HIS A 27 34.18 -85.90 82.33
N PRO A 28 32.96 -85.37 82.43
CA PRO A 28 32.38 -84.49 81.42
C PRO A 28 32.90 -83.04 81.52
N ASN A 29 33.74 -82.67 82.48
CA ASN A 29 34.08 -81.26 82.71
C ASN A 29 35.05 -80.65 81.68
N GLY A 30 35.96 -81.42 81.07
CA GLY A 30 36.86 -80.91 80.01
C GLY A 30 36.25 -80.86 78.60
N SER A 31 35.33 -81.79 78.31
CA SER A 31 34.67 -81.93 77.00
C SER A 31 33.52 -80.92 76.81
N PHE A 32 32.74 -80.65 77.86
CA PHE A 32 31.56 -79.80 77.74
C PHE A 32 31.91 -78.31 77.71
N LEU A 33 32.97 -77.88 78.41
CA LEU A 33 33.48 -76.51 78.34
C LEU A 33 34.11 -76.23 76.97
N THR A 34 34.90 -77.16 76.44
CA THR A 34 35.56 -77.02 75.13
C THR A 34 34.54 -77.03 73.97
N ASN A 35 33.57 -77.94 74.00
CA ASN A 35 32.52 -78.00 72.98
C ASN A 35 31.62 -76.76 73.00
N ARG A 36 31.26 -76.27 74.19
CA ARG A 36 30.48 -75.02 74.33
C ARG A 36 31.28 -73.82 73.83
N TYR A 37 32.58 -73.75 74.13
CA TYR A 37 33.46 -72.67 73.70
C TYR A 37 33.65 -72.64 72.17
N ASN A 38 33.91 -73.79 71.55
CA ASN A 38 34.05 -73.87 70.09
C ASN A 38 32.75 -73.53 69.37
N ALA A 39 31.60 -74.02 69.86
CA ALA A 39 30.30 -73.67 69.29
C ALA A 39 30.01 -72.15 69.34
N LEU A 40 30.42 -71.47 70.42
CA LEU A 40 30.30 -70.02 70.54
C LEU A 40 31.25 -69.26 69.61
N ILE A 41 32.46 -69.79 69.37
CA ILE A 41 33.39 -69.24 68.39
C ILE A 41 32.81 -69.35 66.97
N ASP A 42 32.24 -70.50 66.62
CA ASP A 42 31.64 -70.71 65.30
C ASP A 42 30.44 -69.79 65.07
N GLU A 43 29.60 -69.58 66.10
CA GLU A 43 28.49 -68.62 66.08
C GLU A 43 28.99 -67.18 65.90
N LEU A 44 30.03 -66.77 66.64
CA LEU A 44 30.64 -65.45 66.52
C LEU A 44 31.27 -65.22 65.14
N ILE A 45 31.98 -66.20 64.60
CA ILE A 45 32.57 -66.14 63.25
C ILE A 45 31.47 -65.97 62.20
N THR A 46 30.34 -66.68 62.37
CA THR A 46 29.19 -66.58 61.48
C THR A 46 28.54 -65.19 61.54
N GLU A 47 28.39 -64.61 62.73
CA GLU A 47 27.88 -63.25 62.89
C GLU A 47 28.84 -62.19 62.30
N LEU A 48 30.15 -62.35 62.51
CA LEU A 48 31.17 -61.44 61.99
C LEU A 48 31.32 -61.52 60.45
N ALA A 49 31.07 -62.67 59.84
CA ALA A 49 31.09 -62.84 58.39
C ALA A 49 30.06 -61.95 57.66
N ASN A 50 28.98 -61.57 58.34
CA ASN A 50 27.98 -60.64 57.80
C ASN A 50 28.41 -59.16 57.89
N ILE A 51 29.46 -58.86 58.67
CA ILE A 51 30.03 -57.51 58.82
C ILE A 51 31.21 -57.32 57.87
N ASP A 52 31.88 -58.40 57.45
CA ASP A 52 32.94 -58.32 56.45
C ASP A 52 32.39 -57.97 55.06
N LEU A 53 32.48 -56.69 54.71
CA LEU A 53 32.04 -56.15 53.43
C LEU A 53 33.01 -56.45 52.28
N SER A 54 34.22 -56.96 52.55
CA SER A 54 35.24 -57.15 51.51
C SER A 54 34.90 -58.23 50.48
N THR A 55 33.96 -59.12 50.82
CA THR A 55 33.46 -60.18 49.96
C THR A 55 32.06 -59.91 49.42
N LYS A 56 31.47 -58.77 49.75
CA LYS A 56 30.09 -58.42 49.41
C LYS A 56 30.03 -57.49 48.20
N THR A 57 29.01 -57.64 47.38
CA THR A 57 28.66 -56.69 46.31
C THR A 57 27.33 -56.00 46.63
N THR A 58 26.91 -55.06 45.78
CA THR A 58 25.56 -54.47 45.87
C THR A 58 24.44 -55.50 45.69
N ASP A 59 24.72 -56.66 45.06
CA ASP A 59 23.74 -57.73 44.87
C ASP A 59 23.41 -58.45 46.19
N ASP A 60 24.30 -58.39 47.18
CA ASP A 60 24.09 -58.98 48.51
C ASP A 60 23.18 -58.13 49.41
N LEU A 61 22.77 -56.95 48.95
CA LEU A 61 21.94 -56.00 49.69
C LEU A 61 20.60 -55.81 48.99
N SER A 62 19.48 -56.06 49.69
CA SER A 62 18.16 -55.77 49.15
C SER A 62 17.94 -54.25 49.01
N GLU A 63 17.39 -53.82 47.88
CA GLU A 63 17.02 -52.43 47.65
C GLU A 63 15.92 -51.94 48.59
N GLY A 64 15.99 -50.67 48.98
CA GLY A 64 14.94 -50.02 49.74
C GLY A 64 13.71 -49.68 48.88
N ALA A 65 12.62 -49.26 49.53
CA ALA A 65 11.44 -48.74 48.83
C ALA A 65 11.71 -47.38 48.16
N THR A 66 12.56 -46.54 48.78
CA THR A 66 12.86 -45.18 48.33
C THR A 66 14.22 -45.08 47.61
N ASN A 67 15.23 -45.78 48.10
CA ASN A 67 16.57 -45.78 47.52
C ASN A 67 16.77 -47.08 46.73
N LYS A 68 16.86 -46.94 45.41
CA LYS A 68 17.05 -48.03 44.44
C LYS A 68 18.48 -48.01 43.93
N TYR A 69 19.00 -49.16 43.51
CA TYR A 69 20.25 -49.17 42.77
C TYR A 69 19.96 -48.76 41.32
N TYR A 70 20.89 -48.03 40.72
CA TYR A 70 20.82 -47.72 39.30
C TYR A 70 21.60 -48.79 38.55
N SER A 71 20.88 -49.60 37.77
CA SER A 71 21.45 -50.50 36.78
C SER A 71 21.08 -50.03 35.38
N ASP A 72 21.88 -50.40 34.37
CA ASP A 72 21.57 -50.09 32.96
C ASP A 72 20.18 -50.58 32.58
N SER A 73 19.77 -51.75 33.08
CA SER A 73 18.41 -52.29 32.85
C SER A 73 17.33 -51.42 33.49
N ALA A 74 17.50 -50.96 34.73
CA ALA A 74 16.53 -50.11 35.42
C ALA A 74 16.42 -48.72 34.76
N VAL A 75 17.55 -48.15 34.34
CA VAL A 75 17.59 -46.88 33.61
C VAL A 75 16.92 -47.03 32.25
N ASN A 76 17.23 -48.08 31.49
CA ASN A 76 16.59 -48.34 30.21
C ASN A 76 15.08 -48.57 30.36
N ALA A 77 14.64 -49.32 31.36
CA ALA A 77 13.23 -49.51 31.65
C ALA A 77 12.50 -48.20 32.01
N LEU A 78 13.18 -47.28 32.69
CA LEU A 78 12.63 -45.94 32.93
C LEU A 78 12.54 -45.16 31.62
N LEU A 79 13.62 -45.09 30.85
CA LEU A 79 13.69 -44.33 29.59
C LEU A 79 12.68 -44.81 28.54
N THR A 80 12.39 -46.12 28.47
CA THR A 80 11.39 -46.65 27.51
C THR A 80 9.97 -46.22 27.82
N THR A 81 9.68 -45.75 29.04
CA THR A 81 8.38 -45.18 29.41
C THR A 81 8.28 -43.67 29.20
N LYS A 82 9.36 -43.04 28.69
CA LYS A 82 9.46 -41.61 28.50
C LYS A 82 9.51 -41.26 27.02
N THR A 83 8.96 -40.11 26.67
CA THR A 83 9.13 -39.49 25.34
C THR A 83 10.03 -38.26 25.45
N THR A 84 10.32 -37.63 24.32
CA THR A 84 10.96 -36.32 24.30
C THR A 84 10.14 -35.24 25.01
N ASP A 85 8.83 -35.44 25.18
CA ASP A 85 7.94 -34.49 25.87
C ASP A 85 8.13 -34.53 27.40
N ASP A 86 8.65 -35.64 27.94
CA ASP A 86 8.93 -35.79 29.37
C ASP A 86 10.25 -35.12 29.81
N ILE A 87 11.05 -34.65 28.86
CA ILE A 87 12.35 -34.04 29.13
C ILE A 87 12.20 -32.53 29.00
N ALA A 88 12.50 -31.81 30.08
CA ALA A 88 12.53 -30.35 30.05
C ALA A 88 13.73 -29.85 29.24
N GLU A 89 13.49 -28.86 28.39
CA GLU A 89 14.54 -28.20 27.62
C GLU A 89 15.43 -27.32 28.50
N GLY A 90 16.71 -27.19 28.12
CA GLY A 90 17.62 -26.24 28.75
C GLY A 90 17.53 -24.84 28.10
N ASN A 91 18.15 -23.82 28.70
CA ASN A 91 18.02 -22.44 28.21
C ASN A 91 18.72 -22.18 26.86
N ASN A 92 19.75 -22.95 26.53
CA ASN A 92 20.59 -22.71 25.35
C ASN A 92 20.34 -23.71 24.21
N ASN A 93 19.97 -24.94 24.56
CA ASN A 93 19.75 -26.02 23.60
C ASN A 93 18.29 -26.46 23.73
N LEU A 94 17.48 -26.01 22.78
CA LEU A 94 16.05 -26.26 22.71
C LEU A 94 15.75 -27.32 21.66
N TYR A 95 14.65 -28.05 21.80
CA TYR A 95 14.09 -28.88 20.76
C TYR A 95 13.67 -28.03 19.56
N VAL A 96 13.83 -28.61 18.38
CA VAL A 96 13.37 -28.03 17.13
C VAL A 96 11.90 -28.41 16.98
N THR A 97 11.01 -27.50 17.36
CA THR A 97 9.57 -27.64 17.10
C THR A 97 9.24 -26.99 15.77
N ASN A 98 8.15 -27.44 15.12
CA ASN A 98 7.67 -26.77 13.92
C ASN A 98 7.42 -25.28 14.18
N ASP A 99 6.90 -24.92 15.36
CA ASP A 99 6.65 -23.52 15.74
C ASP A 99 7.94 -22.69 15.80
N ARG A 100 9.02 -23.22 16.38
CA ARG A 100 10.32 -22.52 16.42
C ARG A 100 10.93 -22.37 15.04
N VAL A 101 10.87 -23.41 14.21
CA VAL A 101 11.34 -23.35 12.82
C VAL A 101 10.57 -22.29 12.05
N ARG A 102 9.24 -22.28 12.19
CA ARG A 102 8.37 -21.29 11.54
C ARG A 102 8.63 -19.87 12.04
N GLY A 103 8.82 -19.68 13.35
CA GLY A 103 9.15 -18.38 13.94
C GLY A 103 10.53 -17.82 13.53
N ALA A 104 11.46 -18.68 13.11
CA ALA A 104 12.77 -18.26 12.61
C ALA A 104 12.75 -17.77 11.16
N ILE A 105 11.66 -17.98 10.41
CA ILE A 105 11.53 -17.57 9.02
C ILE A 105 11.06 -16.11 8.96
N SER A 106 11.79 -15.29 8.21
CA SER A 106 11.41 -13.92 7.87
C SER A 106 11.33 -13.74 6.37
N VAL A 107 10.34 -13.01 5.88
CA VAL A 107 10.22 -12.64 4.47
C VAL A 107 10.35 -11.13 4.32
N THR A 108 11.19 -10.72 3.37
CA THR A 108 11.38 -9.32 2.95
C THR A 108 11.08 -9.20 1.47
N GLY A 109 10.56 -8.06 1.02
CA GLY A 109 10.20 -7.83 -0.39
C GLY A 109 8.77 -8.28 -0.71
N ASN A 110 8.55 -8.80 -1.92
CA ASN A 110 7.21 -9.08 -2.48
C ASN A 110 6.59 -10.41 -2.03
N GLY A 111 7.21 -11.13 -1.10
CA GLY A 111 6.66 -12.35 -0.54
C GLY A 111 5.87 -12.10 0.75
N SER A 112 5.02 -13.06 1.11
CA SER A 112 4.41 -13.17 2.44
C SER A 112 4.63 -14.56 3.02
N TYR A 113 4.63 -14.66 4.34
CA TYR A 113 4.80 -15.91 5.06
C TYR A 113 3.70 -16.07 6.11
N ASP A 114 3.05 -17.22 6.11
CA ASP A 114 2.08 -17.62 7.12
C ASP A 114 2.75 -18.55 8.15
N ALA A 115 2.96 -18.05 9.36
CA ALA A 115 3.59 -18.79 10.44
C ALA A 115 2.68 -19.87 11.08
N ILE A 116 1.39 -19.92 10.74
CA ILE A 116 0.47 -20.98 11.19
C ILE A 116 0.56 -22.17 10.23
N SER A 117 0.40 -21.91 8.93
CA SER A 117 0.40 -22.97 7.91
C SER A 117 1.79 -23.35 7.39
N GLY A 118 2.80 -22.47 7.58
CA GLY A 118 4.14 -22.65 7.02
C GLY A 118 4.25 -22.30 5.54
N VAL A 119 3.20 -21.76 4.93
CA VAL A 119 3.18 -21.41 3.50
C VAL A 119 3.96 -20.12 3.25
N ILE A 120 4.89 -20.18 2.30
CA ILE A 120 5.56 -19.00 1.74
C ILE A 120 4.84 -18.69 0.42
N ASN A 121 4.19 -17.53 0.36
CA ASN A 121 3.60 -17.02 -0.86
C ASN A 121 4.56 -16.02 -1.49
N ILE A 122 4.95 -16.27 -2.73
CA ILE A 122 5.68 -15.31 -3.54
C ILE A 122 4.75 -14.97 -4.68
N SER A 123 4.04 -13.85 -4.54
CA SER A 123 3.33 -13.30 -5.68
C SER A 123 4.39 -12.64 -6.55
N ASN A 124 4.65 -13.20 -7.72
CA ASN A 124 5.24 -12.46 -8.81
C ASN A 124 4.42 -11.19 -8.93
N ALA A 125 5.04 -10.05 -8.61
CA ALA A 125 4.38 -8.74 -8.68
C ALA A 125 3.59 -8.71 -9.97
N SER A 126 2.29 -8.36 -9.90
CA SER A 126 1.50 -8.16 -11.09
C SER A 126 2.31 -7.29 -12.04
N ILE A 127 2.74 -7.85 -13.16
CA ILE A 127 3.47 -7.07 -14.17
C ILE A 127 2.42 -6.17 -14.78
N ALA A 128 2.29 -4.97 -14.23
CA ALA A 128 1.45 -3.95 -14.82
C ALA A 128 2.07 -3.60 -16.17
N ILE A 129 1.34 -3.88 -17.24
CA ILE A 129 1.70 -3.41 -18.58
C ILE A 129 1.27 -1.95 -18.63
N ASP A 130 2.23 -1.06 -18.85
CA ASP A 130 1.96 0.36 -19.04
C ASP A 130 1.39 0.59 -20.46
N HIS A 131 2.16 0.22 -21.48
CA HIS A 131 1.69 0.28 -22.86
C HIS A 131 2.35 -0.78 -23.76
N ILE A 132 1.71 -1.02 -24.89
CA ILE A 132 2.23 -1.81 -26.02
C ILE A 132 2.27 -0.87 -27.22
N SER A 133 3.41 -0.80 -27.89
CA SER A 133 3.58 0.04 -29.08
C SER A 133 4.28 -0.71 -30.18
N LEU A 134 3.88 -0.41 -31.42
CA LEU A 134 4.71 -0.67 -32.59
C LEU A 134 6.01 0.10 -32.41
N THR A 135 7.13 -0.59 -32.57
CA THR A 135 8.48 -0.03 -32.39
C THR A 135 9.29 -0.05 -33.66
N ASN A 136 8.97 -0.94 -34.58
CA ASN A 136 9.64 -1.05 -35.86
C ASN A 136 8.70 -1.68 -36.89
N THR A 137 8.75 -1.19 -38.11
CA THR A 137 8.16 -1.84 -39.28
C THR A 137 9.27 -2.02 -40.30
N THR A 138 9.55 -3.27 -40.66
CA THR A 138 10.52 -3.63 -41.70
C THR A 138 9.82 -4.46 -42.75
N ALA A 139 9.65 -3.91 -43.95
CA ALA A 139 8.81 -4.50 -44.99
C ALA A 139 7.41 -4.83 -44.46
N ASN A 140 6.98 -6.08 -44.59
CA ASN A 140 5.69 -6.55 -44.11
C ASN A 140 5.72 -7.08 -42.66
N VAL A 141 6.73 -6.70 -41.87
CA VAL A 141 6.92 -7.20 -40.51
C VAL A 141 6.86 -6.05 -39.52
N ASP A 142 5.87 -6.11 -38.64
CA ASP A 142 5.66 -5.19 -37.53
C ASP A 142 6.20 -5.79 -36.23
N THR A 143 7.01 -5.02 -35.50
CA THR A 143 7.57 -5.39 -34.20
C THR A 143 6.95 -4.57 -33.10
N TYR A 144 6.22 -5.21 -32.19
CA TYR A 144 5.64 -4.57 -31.02
C TYR A 144 6.49 -4.85 -29.78
N THR A 145 6.73 -3.82 -28.99
CA THR A 145 7.40 -3.91 -27.69
C THR A 145 6.38 -3.69 -26.58
N ILE A 146 6.54 -4.41 -25.47
CA ILE A 146 5.67 -4.33 -24.27
C ILE A 146 6.50 -3.76 -23.13
N TRP A 147 6.02 -2.69 -22.51
CA TRP A 147 6.68 -2.01 -21.37
C TRP A 147 5.91 -2.22 -20.07
N GLY A 148 6.65 -2.41 -18.98
CA GLY A 148 6.10 -2.46 -17.63
C GLY A 148 5.93 -1.08 -16.99
N ASP A 149 4.98 -0.95 -16.08
CA ASP A 149 4.80 0.20 -15.19
C ASP A 149 5.75 0.09 -13.99
N ALA A 150 6.97 0.63 -14.13
CA ALA A 150 7.84 0.97 -12.99
C ALA A 150 9.08 1.80 -13.42
N GLY A 151 8.92 2.92 -14.14
CA GLY A 151 10.00 3.93 -14.30
C GLY A 151 11.34 3.47 -14.92
N GLU A 152 11.43 2.21 -15.33
CA GLU A 152 12.58 1.54 -15.92
C GLU A 152 12.05 0.71 -17.08
N THR A 153 12.75 0.78 -18.21
CA THR A 153 12.36 0.13 -19.47
C THR A 153 12.51 -1.38 -19.35
N ILE A 154 11.54 -2.06 -18.72
CA ILE A 154 11.48 -3.52 -18.74
C ILE A 154 10.80 -3.92 -20.06
N THR A 155 11.60 -4.33 -21.04
CA THR A 155 11.10 -5.01 -22.24
C THR A 155 10.65 -6.41 -21.85
N ILE A 156 9.34 -6.62 -21.73
CA ILE A 156 8.75 -7.92 -21.32
C ILE A 156 8.78 -8.93 -22.48
N GLY A 157 8.81 -8.43 -23.72
CA GLY A 157 8.98 -9.24 -24.92
C GLY A 157 8.80 -8.42 -26.21
N THR A 158 9.20 -9.03 -27.32
CA THR A 158 8.95 -8.54 -28.68
C THR A 158 8.17 -9.58 -29.45
N PHE A 159 7.07 -9.20 -30.09
CA PHE A 159 6.36 -10.09 -31.02
C PHE A 159 6.34 -9.49 -32.42
N VAL A 160 6.49 -10.38 -33.41
CA VAL A 160 6.61 -10.08 -34.83
C VAL A 160 5.34 -10.54 -35.53
N VAL A 161 4.64 -9.62 -36.16
CA VAL A 161 3.43 -9.90 -36.95
C VAL A 161 3.70 -9.56 -38.41
N THR A 162 3.34 -10.47 -39.31
CA THR A 162 3.31 -10.15 -40.74
C THR A 162 2.07 -9.31 -41.03
N ASN A 163 2.23 -8.03 -41.38
CA ASN A 163 1.09 -7.22 -41.81
C ASN A 163 0.66 -7.64 -43.22
N GLY A 164 -0.65 -7.52 -43.48
CA GLY A 164 -1.19 -7.80 -44.81
C GLY A 164 -0.61 -6.81 -45.82
N VAL A 165 -0.33 -7.26 -47.04
CA VAL A 165 0.01 -6.34 -48.14
C VAL A 165 -1.16 -5.39 -48.38
N ASP A 166 -0.87 -4.10 -48.50
CA ASP A 166 -1.86 -3.09 -48.88
C ASP A 166 -2.53 -3.49 -50.21
N GLY A 167 -3.84 -3.31 -50.28
CA GLY A 167 -4.59 -3.48 -51.52
C GLY A 167 -4.10 -2.48 -52.57
N VAL A 168 -4.05 -2.89 -53.84
CA VAL A 168 -3.71 -1.98 -54.94
C VAL A 168 -4.78 -0.89 -55.02
N ASN A 169 -4.38 0.38 -55.07
CA ASN A 169 -5.31 1.50 -55.28
C ASN A 169 -6.13 1.25 -56.56
N GLY A 170 -7.45 1.48 -56.48
CA GLY A 170 -8.31 1.48 -57.67
C GLY A 170 -7.89 2.59 -58.64
N THR A 171 -8.14 2.40 -59.93
CA THR A 171 -7.92 3.46 -60.94
C THR A 171 -8.92 4.59 -60.74
N ASP A 172 -8.46 5.85 -60.83
CA ASP A 172 -9.34 7.02 -60.75
C ASP A 172 -10.43 6.99 -61.84
N GLY A 173 -11.63 7.47 -61.50
CA GLY A 173 -12.74 7.60 -62.45
C GLY A 173 -12.50 8.74 -63.44
N VAL A 174 -13.12 8.65 -64.62
CA VAL A 174 -13.06 9.72 -65.63
C VAL A 174 -13.89 10.93 -65.17
N ASN A 175 -13.34 12.13 -65.29
CA ASN A 175 -14.06 13.37 -64.96
C ASN A 175 -15.32 13.58 -65.84
N GLY A 176 -16.39 14.09 -65.23
CA GLY A 176 -17.62 14.47 -65.95
C GLY A 176 -17.43 15.73 -66.81
N ALA A 177 -18.29 15.89 -67.82
CA ALA A 177 -18.29 17.08 -68.67
C ALA A 177 -18.87 18.31 -67.95
N ASP A 178 -18.34 19.49 -68.27
CA ASP A 178 -18.79 20.77 -67.70
C ASP A 178 -20.22 21.13 -68.13
N GLY A 179 -20.95 21.84 -67.25
CA GLY A 179 -22.28 22.37 -67.52
C GLY A 179 -22.28 23.64 -68.37
N GLN A 180 -23.41 23.98 -69.01
CA GLN A 180 -23.55 25.23 -69.77
C GLN A 180 -23.71 26.46 -68.86
N ASP A 181 -23.21 27.61 -69.29
CA ASP A 181 -23.32 28.90 -68.59
C ASP A 181 -24.78 29.41 -68.52
N GLY A 182 -25.12 30.16 -67.46
CA GLY A 182 -26.46 30.74 -67.24
C GLY A 182 -26.70 32.10 -67.93
N GLN A 183 -27.95 32.40 -68.29
CA GLN A 183 -28.33 33.69 -68.89
C GLN A 183 -28.45 34.81 -67.84
N GLY A 184 -27.78 35.95 -68.06
CA GLY A 184 -27.72 37.08 -67.13
C GLY A 184 -28.97 37.97 -67.10
N VAL A 185 -29.04 38.89 -66.13
CA VAL A 185 -30.14 39.86 -65.98
C VAL A 185 -30.06 40.95 -67.06
N VAL A 186 -31.19 41.25 -67.69
CA VAL A 186 -31.33 42.19 -68.82
C VAL A 186 -32.19 43.41 -68.48
N ALA A 187 -33.15 43.32 -67.55
CA ALA A 187 -34.00 44.45 -67.16
C ALA A 187 -34.42 44.41 -65.68
N THR A 188 -34.79 45.57 -65.12
CA THR A 188 -35.35 45.68 -63.77
C THR A 188 -36.61 46.57 -63.70
N THR A 189 -37.41 46.38 -62.65
CA THR A 189 -38.57 47.22 -62.29
C THR A 189 -38.55 47.50 -60.80
N THR A 190 -38.97 48.69 -60.37
CA THR A 190 -39.19 49.01 -58.95
C THR A 190 -40.68 49.29 -58.70
N ILE A 191 -41.24 48.66 -57.68
CA ILE A 191 -42.63 48.80 -57.22
C ILE A 191 -42.59 49.41 -55.81
N THR A 192 -43.40 50.44 -55.54
CA THR A 192 -43.55 51.02 -54.20
C THR A 192 -44.80 50.45 -53.55
N ASN A 193 -44.65 49.77 -52.42
CA ASN A 193 -45.72 48.92 -51.84
C ASN A 193 -46.66 49.69 -50.90
N GLY A 194 -46.35 50.95 -50.58
CA GLY A 194 -47.18 51.82 -49.74
C GLY A 194 -47.16 51.48 -48.25
N ASP A 195 -46.39 50.48 -47.83
CA ASP A 195 -46.16 50.04 -46.45
C ASP A 195 -44.77 50.42 -45.90
N GLY A 196 -44.07 51.30 -46.62
CA GLY A 196 -42.69 51.69 -46.33
C GLY A 196 -41.63 50.76 -46.92
N THR A 197 -42.01 49.92 -47.90
CA THR A 197 -41.06 49.09 -48.66
C THR A 197 -41.16 49.30 -50.18
N HIS A 198 -40.06 48.97 -50.87
CA HIS A 198 -39.94 48.95 -52.34
C HIS A 198 -39.43 47.59 -52.82
N THR A 199 -40.06 47.05 -53.86
CA THR A 199 -39.66 45.79 -54.47
C THR A 199 -38.95 46.05 -55.79
N VAL A 200 -37.73 45.50 -55.97
CA VAL A 200 -36.98 45.51 -57.23
C VAL A 200 -37.01 44.11 -57.85
N GLU A 201 -37.60 43.97 -59.02
CA GLU A 201 -37.67 42.72 -59.79
C GLU A 201 -36.61 42.70 -60.90
N PHE A 202 -35.99 41.54 -61.15
CA PHE A 202 -34.95 41.32 -62.16
C PHE A 202 -35.45 40.36 -63.24
N PHE A 203 -35.22 40.68 -64.51
CA PHE A 203 -35.72 39.92 -65.67
C PHE A 203 -34.59 39.57 -66.64
N THR A 204 -34.71 38.44 -67.33
CA THR A 204 -33.80 38.05 -68.42
C THR A 204 -34.21 38.61 -69.78
N ASP A 205 -35.33 39.33 -69.85
CA ASP A 205 -35.85 39.94 -71.08
C ASP A 205 -36.31 41.39 -70.89
N LEU A 206 -36.15 42.20 -71.94
CA LEU A 206 -36.57 43.61 -71.96
C LEU A 206 -38.09 43.80 -71.85
N ALA A 207 -38.88 42.81 -72.29
CA ALA A 207 -40.34 42.83 -72.21
C ALA A 207 -40.85 42.51 -70.79
N LYS A 208 -39.95 42.18 -69.85
CA LYS A 208 -40.24 41.90 -68.44
C LYS A 208 -41.24 40.75 -68.26
N THR A 209 -41.10 39.71 -69.06
CA THR A 209 -41.96 38.52 -69.03
C THR A 209 -41.34 37.35 -68.27
N GLN A 210 -40.02 37.34 -68.07
CA GLN A 210 -39.28 36.27 -67.39
C GLN A 210 -38.55 36.79 -66.15
N LYS A 211 -39.25 36.82 -65.00
CA LYS A 211 -38.65 37.22 -63.71
C LYS A 211 -37.70 36.13 -63.22
N VAL A 212 -36.48 36.54 -62.86
CA VAL A 212 -35.42 35.66 -62.32
C VAL A 212 -34.99 35.97 -60.91
N GLY A 213 -35.42 37.11 -60.36
CA GLY A 213 -35.13 37.48 -58.98
C GLY A 213 -35.93 38.68 -58.51
N GLU A 214 -35.91 38.89 -57.19
CA GLU A 214 -36.58 40.00 -56.52
C GLU A 214 -35.83 40.37 -55.24
N VAL A 215 -35.76 41.67 -54.92
CA VAL A 215 -35.21 42.21 -53.68
C VAL A 215 -36.20 43.22 -53.09
N ILE A 216 -36.43 43.17 -51.78
CA ILE A 216 -37.27 44.11 -51.05
C ILE A 216 -36.37 45.05 -50.23
N LEU A 217 -36.60 46.36 -50.35
CA LEU A 217 -35.89 47.44 -49.68
C LEU A 217 -36.87 48.16 -48.76
N ASN A 218 -36.41 48.61 -47.58
CA ASN A 218 -37.23 49.41 -46.68
C ASN A 218 -36.90 50.90 -46.83
N ASP A 219 -37.85 51.77 -46.53
CA ASP A 219 -37.65 53.21 -46.43
C ASP A 219 -36.57 53.53 -45.38
N GLY A 220 -35.78 54.57 -45.65
CA GLY A 220 -34.89 55.14 -44.64
C GLY A 220 -35.69 55.83 -43.54
N VAL A 221 -35.21 55.75 -42.29
CA VAL A 221 -35.75 56.59 -41.21
C VAL A 221 -35.53 58.07 -41.55
N ALA A 222 -36.51 58.92 -41.24
CA ALA A 222 -36.35 60.37 -41.37
C ALA A 222 -35.14 60.85 -40.56
N GLY A 223 -34.32 61.73 -41.14
CA GLY A 223 -33.22 62.35 -40.41
C GLY A 223 -33.73 63.19 -39.24
N GLN A 224 -32.96 63.30 -38.16
CA GLN A 224 -33.32 64.21 -37.06
C GLN A 224 -33.21 65.66 -37.51
N ASP A 225 -34.18 66.48 -37.13
CA ASP A 225 -34.14 67.92 -37.36
C ASP A 225 -32.93 68.55 -36.65
N GLY A 226 -32.36 69.59 -37.25
CA GLY A 226 -31.33 70.41 -36.61
C GLY A 226 -31.89 71.17 -35.41
N THR A 227 -31.05 71.49 -34.43
CA THR A 227 -31.45 72.38 -33.32
C THR A 227 -31.63 73.82 -33.81
N ASN A 228 -32.64 74.52 -33.31
CA ASN A 228 -32.84 75.94 -33.61
C ASN A 228 -31.67 76.77 -33.07
N GLY A 229 -31.26 77.81 -33.80
CA GLY A 229 -30.27 78.78 -33.33
C GLY A 229 -30.81 79.59 -32.13
N VAL A 230 -29.90 80.06 -31.26
CA VAL A 230 -30.25 80.96 -30.17
C VAL A 230 -30.65 82.34 -30.71
N ASP A 231 -31.69 82.94 -30.11
CA ASP A 231 -32.15 84.28 -30.44
C ASP A 231 -31.04 85.33 -30.19
N GLY A 232 -30.99 86.37 -31.04
CA GLY A 232 -30.07 87.49 -30.86
C GLY A 232 -30.47 88.37 -29.67
N GLN A 233 -29.50 88.94 -28.96
CA GLN A 233 -29.79 89.86 -27.84
C GLN A 233 -30.55 91.12 -28.33
N ASP A 234 -31.50 91.59 -27.52
CA ASP A 234 -32.26 92.82 -27.80
C ASP A 234 -31.35 94.06 -27.86
N GLY A 235 -31.67 94.98 -28.77
CA GLY A 235 -30.96 96.25 -28.91
C GLY A 235 -31.34 97.27 -27.82
N VAL A 236 -30.36 97.98 -27.28
CA VAL A 236 -30.59 99.07 -26.30
C VAL A 236 -31.17 100.29 -27.02
N SER A 237 -32.33 100.79 -26.57
CA SER A 237 -32.95 102.01 -27.12
C SER A 237 -32.20 103.28 -26.69
N PRO A 238 -31.97 104.25 -27.58
CA PRO A 238 -31.33 105.52 -27.22
C PRO A 238 -32.26 106.44 -26.40
N THR A 239 -31.67 107.22 -25.51
CA THR A 239 -32.36 108.20 -24.66
C THR A 239 -32.45 109.56 -25.37
N VAL A 240 -33.45 110.39 -25.06
CA VAL A 240 -33.53 111.79 -25.57
C VAL A 240 -33.41 112.75 -24.40
N SER A 241 -32.53 113.75 -24.52
CA SER A 241 -32.33 114.80 -23.49
C SER A 241 -32.51 116.18 -24.10
N VAL A 242 -33.32 117.04 -23.47
CA VAL A 242 -33.58 118.40 -23.96
C VAL A 242 -32.87 119.41 -23.06
N LEU A 243 -31.99 120.22 -23.64
CA LEU A 243 -31.14 121.16 -22.90
C LEU A 243 -31.21 122.57 -23.51
N THR A 244 -30.84 123.59 -22.73
CA THR A 244 -30.53 124.93 -23.27
C THR A 244 -29.14 124.93 -23.89
N GLN A 245 -28.83 125.86 -24.80
CA GLN A 245 -27.51 125.92 -25.45
C GLN A 245 -26.37 125.97 -24.42
N SER A 246 -26.48 126.80 -23.38
CA SER A 246 -25.46 126.88 -22.33
C SER A 246 -25.29 125.58 -21.54
N ALA A 247 -26.37 124.81 -21.34
CA ALA A 247 -26.31 123.53 -20.66
C ALA A 247 -25.72 122.43 -21.57
N TYR A 248 -26.00 122.48 -22.87
CA TYR A 248 -25.41 121.57 -23.85
C TYR A 248 -23.90 121.77 -23.97
N ASP A 249 -23.44 123.02 -24.08
CA ASP A 249 -22.01 123.35 -24.23
C ASP A 249 -21.18 122.97 -22.98
N ALA A 250 -21.83 122.88 -21.81
CA ALA A 250 -21.18 122.56 -20.54
C ALA A 250 -21.00 121.05 -20.29
N LEU A 251 -21.54 120.15 -21.12
CA LEU A 251 -21.51 118.70 -20.87
C LEU A 251 -20.09 118.11 -20.87
N GLY A 252 -19.15 118.73 -21.58
CA GLY A 252 -17.75 118.29 -21.67
C GLY A 252 -17.53 117.01 -22.52
N THR A 253 -18.37 115.99 -22.35
CA THR A 253 -18.32 114.72 -23.10
C THR A 253 -19.74 114.24 -23.39
N TYR A 254 -20.00 113.76 -24.62
CA TYR A 254 -21.34 113.33 -25.05
C TYR A 254 -21.54 111.82 -24.88
N ASP A 255 -22.73 111.42 -24.41
CA ASP A 255 -23.16 110.01 -24.42
C ASP A 255 -23.66 109.63 -25.82
N SER A 256 -23.01 108.66 -26.45
CA SER A 256 -23.33 108.19 -27.81
C SER A 256 -24.71 107.52 -27.92
N ASN A 257 -25.31 107.10 -26.81
CA ASN A 257 -26.65 106.53 -26.76
C ASN A 257 -27.73 107.56 -26.42
N THR A 258 -27.40 108.85 -26.36
CA THR A 258 -28.35 109.92 -26.06
C THR A 258 -28.45 110.92 -27.22
N PHE A 259 -29.67 111.15 -27.72
CA PHE A 259 -29.97 112.22 -28.66
C PHE A 259 -30.26 113.52 -27.90
N TYR A 260 -29.34 114.48 -27.96
CA TYR A 260 -29.49 115.77 -27.31
C TYR A 260 -30.22 116.75 -28.24
N VAL A 261 -31.38 117.25 -27.79
CA VAL A 261 -32.16 118.28 -28.47
C VAL A 261 -31.91 119.61 -27.77
N ILE A 262 -31.36 120.58 -28.48
CA ILE A 262 -31.06 121.90 -27.92
C ILE A 262 -32.25 122.81 -28.21
N ASN A 263 -32.89 123.32 -27.15
CA ASN A 263 -33.95 124.29 -27.29
C ASN A 263 -33.32 125.70 -27.37
N GLY A 264 -33.59 126.38 -28.49
CA GLY A 264 -33.11 127.74 -28.76
C GLY A 264 -33.83 128.82 -27.97
#